data_AF-A0A7N2MSP4-F1
#
_entry.id   AF-A0A7N2MSP4-F1
#
_cell.length_a   1.000
_cell.length_b   1.000
_cell.length_c   1.000
_cell.angle_alpha   90.00
_cell.angle_beta   90.00
_cell.angle_gamma   90.00
#
_symmetry.space_group_name_H-M   'P 1'
#
loop_
_entity.id
_entity.type
_entity.pdbx_description
1 polymer ?
#
loop_
_entity_poly.entity_id
_entity_poly.type
_entity_poly.pdbx_seq_one_letter_code
_entity_poly.pdbx_strand_id
1 'polypeptide(L)'
;MKENLKEITADRLISKLVKIRFCNLERRGVQGGKARGSGGERAGASNANLEGRLNGINVIVGRQGESCDSVCKSNGQSCVPNKLLVLNQCDIMQKYMSCKGACLASMGSDQPAEVVDDAPKNLNPGACLFTRTQSMLSCEGSHLYTRRLCPCA
;
A
#
# COMPACT_ATOMS: atom_id res chain seq x y z
N MET A 1 20.48 -49.69 -16.06
CA MET A 1 20.95 -48.57 -15.21
C MET A 1 20.53 -47.29 -15.92
N LYS A 2 19.44 -46.64 -15.46
CA LYS A 2 19.46 -45.39 -14.66
C LYS A 2 20.12 -44.23 -15.44
N GLU A 3 19.58 -43.03 -15.58
CA GLU A 3 18.35 -42.37 -15.15
C GLU A 3 18.30 -41.03 -15.92
N ASN A 4 17.08 -40.52 -16.09
CA ASN A 4 16.69 -39.19 -16.54
C ASN A 4 17.70 -38.04 -16.32
N LEU A 5 18.00 -37.27 -17.38
CA LEU A 5 18.39 -35.87 -17.22
C LEU A 5 17.27 -34.97 -17.75
N LYS A 6 16.69 -34.26 -16.79
CA LYS A 6 15.44 -33.51 -16.79
C LYS A 6 15.46 -32.31 -17.75
N GLU A 7 14.46 -32.31 -18.62
CA GLU A 7 13.56 -31.20 -18.95
C GLU A 7 13.91 -29.85 -18.29
N ILE A 8 14.56 -28.97 -19.07
CA ILE A 8 14.83 -27.59 -18.69
C ILE A 8 13.54 -26.80 -18.99
N THR A 9 12.77 -26.53 -17.95
CA THR A 9 11.54 -25.74 -17.97
C THR A 9 11.79 -24.31 -18.46
N ALA A 10 10.98 -23.88 -19.42
CA ALA A 10 11.01 -22.56 -20.07
C ALA A 10 10.50 -21.40 -19.20
N ASP A 11 10.38 -21.58 -17.88
CA ASP A 11 9.79 -20.59 -16.95
C ASP A 11 10.78 -19.53 -16.41
N ARG A 12 12.09 -19.70 -16.61
CA ARG A 12 13.09 -18.77 -16.05
C ARG A 12 13.45 -17.58 -16.93
N LEU A 13 12.99 -17.51 -18.18
CA LEU A 13 13.27 -16.38 -19.09
C LEU A 13 12.15 -15.33 -19.13
N ILE A 14 10.93 -15.67 -18.74
CA ILE A 14 9.78 -14.73 -18.74
C ILE A 14 9.87 -13.72 -17.56
N SER A 15 10.46 -14.12 -16.42
CA SER A 15 10.54 -13.28 -15.22
C SER A 15 11.47 -12.05 -15.35
N LYS A 16 12.50 -12.10 -16.21
CA LYS A 16 13.41 -10.94 -16.42
C LYS A 16 12.91 -9.94 -17.47
N LEU A 17 12.05 -10.36 -18.41
CA LEU A 17 11.55 -9.50 -19.48
C LEU A 17 10.28 -8.71 -19.10
N VAL A 18 9.46 -9.20 -18.18
CA VAL A 18 8.28 -8.46 -17.69
C VAL A 18 8.69 -7.24 -16.82
N LYS A 19 9.85 -7.29 -16.17
CA LYS A 19 10.33 -6.26 -15.24
C LYS A 19 10.83 -4.97 -15.89
N ILE A 20 11.04 -4.95 -17.21
CA ILE A 20 11.63 -3.80 -17.94
C ILE A 20 10.58 -2.98 -18.71
N ARG A 21 9.40 -3.52 -19.03
CA ARG A 21 8.47 -2.88 -19.97
C ARG A 21 7.43 -1.92 -19.37
N PHE A 22 7.44 -1.67 -18.06
CA PHE A 22 6.42 -0.83 -17.39
C PHE A 22 6.97 0.41 -16.68
N CYS A 23 8.09 0.97 -17.15
CA CYS A 23 8.63 2.24 -16.64
C CYS A 23 8.70 3.36 -17.69
N ASN A 24 7.72 3.42 -18.61
CA ASN A 24 7.64 4.54 -19.56
C ASN A 24 6.18 4.86 -19.94
N LEU A 25 5.53 5.70 -19.13
CA LEU A 25 4.47 6.57 -19.62
C LEU A 25 4.32 7.80 -18.72
N GLU A 26 5.20 8.77 -18.89
CA GLU A 26 4.91 10.15 -18.50
C GLU A 26 5.19 11.09 -19.67
N ARG A 27 4.35 12.13 -19.71
CA ARG A 27 4.46 13.41 -20.44
C ARG A 27 3.76 13.49 -21.79
N ARG A 28 2.52 13.98 -21.74
CA ARG A 28 2.09 15.21 -22.45
C ARG A 28 0.79 15.73 -21.83
N GLY A 29 0.83 16.97 -21.34
CA GLY A 29 -0.32 17.65 -20.74
C GLY A 29 0.08 18.94 -20.04
N VAL A 30 0.67 19.87 -20.77
CA VAL A 30 0.83 21.27 -20.36
C VAL A 30 -0.53 21.94 -20.52
N GLN A 31 -1.08 22.51 -19.46
CA GLN A 31 -2.12 23.53 -19.53
C GLN A 31 -1.83 24.59 -18.47
N GLY A 32 -1.49 25.78 -18.95
CA GLY A 32 -1.35 26.99 -18.14
C GLY A 32 -2.67 27.77 -18.07
N GLY A 33 -2.75 28.63 -17.05
CA GLY A 33 -3.39 29.94 -17.17
C GLY A 33 -4.82 30.12 -16.62
N LYS A 34 -4.88 30.65 -15.38
CA LYS A 34 -5.83 31.65 -14.82
C LYS A 34 -7.36 31.43 -14.92
N ALA A 35 -8.04 31.46 -13.77
CA ALA A 35 -8.76 32.65 -13.29
C ALA A 35 -9.50 32.41 -11.94
N ARG A 36 -9.36 33.38 -11.04
CA ARG A 36 -10.30 33.96 -10.06
C ARG A 36 -11.46 33.11 -9.51
N GLY A 37 -11.55 33.14 -8.18
CA GLY A 37 -12.79 33.53 -7.50
C GLY A 37 -13.52 32.45 -6.70
N SER A 38 -13.76 32.79 -5.43
CA SER A 38 -14.91 32.39 -4.61
C SER A 38 -14.81 31.08 -3.81
N GLY A 39 -14.54 31.27 -2.51
CA GLY A 39 -15.27 30.73 -1.36
C GLY A 39 -15.77 29.29 -1.38
N GLY A 40 -15.36 28.53 -0.36
CA GLY A 40 -16.12 27.38 0.13
C GLY A 40 -15.24 26.36 0.82
N GLU A 41 -15.29 26.32 2.15
CA GLU A 41 -14.87 25.17 2.95
C GLU A 41 -15.46 23.86 2.37
N ARG A 42 -14.60 22.97 1.86
CA ARG A 42 -14.95 21.62 1.41
C ARG A 42 -14.22 20.53 2.21
N ALA A 43 -13.98 20.77 3.51
CA ALA A 43 -13.40 19.77 4.39
C ALA A 43 -14.44 18.75 4.95
N GLY A 44 -15.74 19.03 4.81
CA GLY A 44 -16.81 18.25 5.45
C GLY A 44 -17.33 17.04 4.66
N ALA A 45 -17.42 17.11 3.33
CA ALA A 45 -18.04 16.04 2.53
C ALA A 45 -17.18 14.78 2.38
N SER A 46 -15.85 14.95 2.40
CA SER A 46 -14.88 13.86 2.23
C SER A 46 -14.78 12.98 3.48
N ASN A 47 -14.88 13.58 4.67
CA ASN A 47 -14.71 12.86 5.93
C ASN A 47 -15.94 12.02 6.30
N ALA A 48 -17.16 12.52 6.11
CA ALA A 48 -18.38 11.76 6.39
C ALA A 48 -18.51 10.49 5.51
N ASN A 49 -18.09 10.57 4.24
CA ASN A 49 -18.07 9.41 3.36
C ASN A 49 -17.02 8.37 3.82
N LEU A 50 -15.85 8.82 4.26
CA LEU A 50 -14.79 7.96 4.77
C LEU A 50 -15.19 7.25 6.07
N GLU A 51 -15.81 7.97 7.01
CA GLU A 51 -16.35 7.41 8.24
C GLU A 51 -17.39 6.33 7.95
N GLY A 52 -18.27 6.54 6.97
CA GLY A 52 -19.19 5.50 6.50
C GLY A 52 -18.48 4.28 5.90
N ARG A 53 -17.37 4.48 5.17
CA ARG A 53 -16.59 3.38 4.57
C ARG A 53 -15.81 2.55 5.59
N LEU A 54 -15.44 3.14 6.73
CA LEU A 54 -14.71 2.50 7.83
C LEU A 54 -15.61 2.19 9.04
N ASN A 55 -16.93 2.31 8.91
CA ASN A 55 -17.84 2.01 10.02
C ASN A 55 -17.66 0.56 10.52
N GLY A 56 -17.52 0.41 11.83
CA GLY A 56 -17.26 -0.89 12.49
C GLY A 56 -15.85 -1.46 12.26
N ILE A 57 -14.92 -0.68 11.72
CA ILE A 57 -13.53 -1.09 11.50
C ILE A 57 -12.62 -0.41 12.51
N ASN A 58 -11.89 -1.21 13.27
CA ASN A 58 -10.77 -0.77 14.09
C ASN A 58 -9.51 -0.69 13.23
N VAL A 59 -8.99 0.51 13.00
CA VAL A 59 -7.78 0.72 12.20
C VAL A 59 -6.56 0.68 13.11
N ILE A 60 -5.71 -0.33 12.93
CA ILE A 60 -4.53 -0.58 13.79
C ILE A 60 -3.25 -0.46 12.97
N VAL A 61 -2.25 0.23 13.50
CA VAL A 61 -0.89 0.20 12.96
C VAL A 61 -0.15 -0.99 13.56
N GLY A 62 0.23 -1.95 12.71
CA GLY A 62 0.99 -3.13 13.12
C GLY A 62 2.43 -2.82 13.53
N ARG A 63 3.11 -3.77 14.17
CA ARG A 63 4.56 -3.66 14.36
C ARG A 63 5.28 -3.95 13.04
N GLN A 64 6.57 -3.60 13.03
CA GLN A 64 7.45 -3.91 11.93
C GLN A 64 7.44 -5.40 11.60
N GLY A 65 7.25 -5.75 10.32
CA GLY A 65 7.27 -7.15 9.88
C GLY A 65 6.02 -7.96 10.20
N GLU A 66 4.99 -7.37 10.82
CA GLU A 66 3.73 -8.07 11.09
C GLU A 66 2.78 -8.03 9.88
N SER A 67 1.97 -9.08 9.76
CA SER A 67 0.84 -9.11 8.83
C SER A 67 -0.40 -8.54 9.50
N CYS A 68 -1.41 -8.15 8.71
CA CYS A 68 -2.66 -7.69 9.31
C CYS A 68 -3.43 -8.81 10.01
N ASP A 69 -3.27 -10.06 9.57
CA ASP A 69 -3.86 -11.21 10.27
C ASP A 69 -3.29 -11.37 11.68
N SER A 70 -1.96 -11.26 11.85
CA SER A 70 -1.36 -11.34 13.18
C SER A 70 -1.76 -10.16 14.06
N VAL A 71 -1.77 -8.94 13.50
CA VAL A 71 -2.17 -7.72 14.22
C VAL A 71 -3.61 -7.83 14.70
N CYS A 72 -4.57 -8.11 13.82
CA CYS A 72 -5.98 -8.18 14.20
C CYS A 72 -6.22 -9.34 15.18
N LYS A 73 -5.63 -10.52 14.95
CA LYS A 73 -5.78 -11.67 15.84
C LYS A 73 -5.28 -11.39 17.25
N SER A 74 -4.15 -10.67 17.38
CA SER A 74 -3.62 -10.28 18.70
C SER A 74 -4.56 -9.33 19.47
N ASN A 75 -5.45 -8.63 18.77
CA ASN A 75 -6.48 -7.76 19.32
C ASN A 75 -7.85 -8.45 19.46
N GLY A 76 -7.92 -9.78 19.25
CA GLY A 76 -9.18 -10.53 19.32
C GLY A 76 -10.12 -10.28 18.13
N GLN A 77 -9.59 -9.76 17.02
CA GLN A 77 -10.33 -9.38 15.82
C GLN A 77 -9.84 -10.14 14.59
N SER A 78 -10.55 -10.01 13.46
CA SER A 78 -10.11 -10.53 12.16
C SER A 78 -9.79 -9.40 11.20
N CYS A 79 -8.84 -9.64 10.29
CA CYS A 79 -8.57 -8.69 9.21
C CYS A 79 -9.76 -8.63 8.26
N VAL A 80 -10.07 -7.44 7.74
CA VAL A 80 -11.20 -7.20 6.83
C VAL A 80 -10.67 -6.77 5.44
N PRO A 81 -10.38 -7.73 4.52
CA PRO A 81 -9.62 -7.44 3.30
C PRO A 81 -10.24 -6.38 2.39
N ASN A 82 -11.58 -6.33 2.29
CA ASN A 82 -12.29 -5.36 1.45
C ASN A 82 -12.08 -3.90 1.91
N LYS A 83 -11.62 -3.68 3.14
CA LYS A 83 -11.32 -2.34 3.68
C LYS A 83 -9.88 -1.90 3.43
N LEU A 84 -8.99 -2.80 3.01
CA LEU A 84 -7.61 -2.42 2.63
C LEU A 84 -7.59 -1.39 1.51
N LEU A 85 -8.52 -1.46 0.54
CA LEU A 85 -8.62 -0.46 -0.54
C LEU A 85 -8.94 0.94 -0.01
N VAL A 86 -9.73 1.00 1.06
CA VAL A 86 -10.05 2.28 1.71
C VAL A 86 -8.79 2.81 2.37
N LEU A 87 -8.08 1.98 3.13
CA LEU A 87 -6.85 2.37 3.82
C LEU A 87 -5.68 2.70 2.88
N ASN A 88 -5.69 2.18 1.66
CA ASN A 88 -4.66 2.37 0.64
C ASN A 88 -4.79 3.72 -0.09
N GLN A 89 -5.02 4.79 0.65
CA GLN A 89 -5.04 6.16 0.17
C GLN A 89 -4.15 7.02 1.07
N CYS A 90 -3.32 7.87 0.47
CA CYS A 90 -2.30 8.63 1.20
C CYS A 90 -2.90 9.53 2.30
N ASP A 91 -4.01 10.20 1.99
CA ASP A 91 -4.75 11.06 2.91
C ASP A 91 -5.28 10.29 4.14
N ILE A 92 -5.61 9.01 3.96
CA ILE A 92 -6.03 8.13 5.06
C ILE A 92 -4.81 7.65 5.84
N MET A 93 -3.75 7.19 5.16
CA MET A 93 -2.53 6.76 5.82
C MET A 93 -1.93 7.86 6.72
N GLN A 94 -1.92 9.11 6.24
CA GLN A 94 -1.42 10.27 6.98
C GLN A 94 -2.23 10.61 8.25
N LYS A 95 -3.44 10.07 8.41
CA LYS A 95 -4.22 10.22 9.66
C LYS A 95 -3.71 9.29 10.76
N TYR A 96 -3.10 8.17 10.40
CA TYR A 96 -2.67 7.12 11.34
C TYR A 96 -1.15 6.97 11.42
N MET A 97 -0.42 7.44 10.42
CA MET A 97 1.03 7.29 10.26
C MET A 97 1.67 8.64 9.98
N SER A 98 2.97 8.78 10.28
CA SER A 98 3.67 10.05 10.08
C SER A 98 3.92 10.34 8.60
N CYS A 99 4.19 9.29 7.82
CA CYS A 99 4.50 9.32 6.39
C CYS A 99 5.63 10.28 5.99
N LYS A 100 6.35 10.92 6.92
CA LYS A 100 7.39 11.97 6.74
C LYS A 100 7.26 12.83 5.45
N GLY A 101 6.02 13.20 5.10
CA GLY A 101 5.70 14.00 3.91
C GLY A 101 5.75 13.28 2.54
N ALA A 102 5.96 11.97 2.49
CA ALA A 102 6.03 11.18 1.27
C ALA A 102 5.03 10.02 1.25
N CYS A 103 4.23 9.97 0.18
CA CYS A 103 3.43 8.80 -0.18
C CYS A 103 3.85 8.31 -1.55
N LEU A 104 4.35 7.08 -1.62
CA LEU A 104 4.95 6.51 -2.82
C LEU A 104 4.14 5.31 -3.30
N ALA A 105 3.86 5.26 -4.59
CA ALA A 105 3.30 4.08 -5.20
C ALA A 105 4.37 2.98 -5.24
N SER A 106 4.04 1.78 -4.77
CA SER A 106 4.95 0.64 -4.77
C SER A 106 4.20 -0.64 -5.19
N MET A 107 4.94 -1.75 -5.30
CA MET A 107 4.39 -3.08 -5.54
C MET A 107 4.85 -4.00 -4.42
N GLY A 108 3.92 -4.34 -3.52
CA GLY A 108 4.17 -5.17 -2.35
C GLY A 108 2.85 -5.54 -1.66
N SER A 109 2.75 -6.78 -1.18
CA SER A 109 1.55 -7.27 -0.49
C SER A 109 1.41 -6.75 0.93
N ASP A 110 2.46 -6.15 1.47
CA ASP A 110 2.49 -5.47 2.76
C ASP A 110 1.81 -4.09 2.72
N GLN A 111 1.53 -3.55 1.54
CA GLN A 111 0.86 -2.26 1.41
C GLN A 111 -0.63 -2.36 1.79
N PRO A 112 -1.24 -1.30 2.35
CA PRO A 112 -0.64 -0.01 2.73
C PRO A 112 0.24 -0.10 4.00
N ALA A 113 1.41 0.55 3.96
CA ALA A 113 2.37 0.52 5.08
C ALA A 113 3.25 1.76 5.14
N GLU A 114 3.82 2.04 6.31
CA GLU A 114 4.89 3.02 6.47
C GLU A 114 6.24 2.30 6.57
N VAL A 115 7.25 2.80 5.88
CA VAL A 115 8.63 2.30 5.99
C VAL A 115 9.20 2.75 7.32
N VAL A 116 9.78 1.83 8.09
CA VAL A 116 10.40 2.16 9.38
C VAL A 116 11.62 3.07 9.21
N ASP A 117 11.93 3.84 10.26
CA ASP A 117 12.95 4.88 10.21
C ASP A 117 14.39 4.35 10.11
N ASP A 118 14.63 3.14 10.59
CA ASP A 118 15.91 2.44 10.57
C ASP A 118 16.12 1.59 9.30
N ALA A 119 15.16 1.63 8.36
CA ALA A 119 15.32 0.96 7.08
C ALA A 119 16.51 1.51 6.28
N PRO A 120 17.13 0.70 5.40
CA PRO A 120 18.13 1.19 4.45
C PRO A 120 17.66 2.43 3.68
N LYS A 121 18.54 3.42 3.49
CA LYS A 121 18.20 4.72 2.88
C LYS A 121 17.54 4.60 1.50
N ASN A 122 17.90 3.56 0.74
CA ASN A 122 17.34 3.28 -0.58
C ASN A 122 15.90 2.74 -0.55
N LEU A 123 15.33 2.47 0.61
CA LEU A 123 13.94 2.02 0.80
C LEU A 123 12.98 3.14 1.19
N ASN A 124 13.44 4.40 1.24
CA ASN A 124 12.66 5.58 1.64
C ASN A 124 12.14 5.51 3.09
N PRO A 125 13.02 5.48 4.11
CA PRO A 125 12.62 5.46 5.51
C PRO A 125 11.61 6.56 5.87
N GLY A 126 10.56 6.21 6.58
CA GLY A 126 9.47 7.09 6.98
C GLY A 126 8.43 7.41 5.90
N ALA A 127 8.62 6.96 4.65
CA ALA A 127 7.60 7.14 3.61
C ALA A 127 6.43 6.17 3.79
N CYS A 128 5.23 6.60 3.43
CA CYS A 128 4.08 5.72 3.28
C CYS A 128 4.04 5.11 1.88
N LEU A 129 3.79 3.81 1.80
CA LEU A 129 3.71 3.04 0.57
C LEU A 129 2.28 2.58 0.35
N PHE A 130 1.76 2.84 -0.85
CA PHE A 130 0.47 2.36 -1.30
C PHE A 130 0.62 1.59 -2.62
N THR A 131 -0.24 0.62 -2.87
CA THR A 131 -0.23 -0.13 -4.13
C THR A 131 -1.23 0.46 -5.12
N ARG A 132 -0.90 0.44 -6.42
CA ARG A 132 -1.88 0.71 -7.49
C ARG A 132 -2.59 -0.55 -7.95
N THR A 133 -2.09 -1.72 -7.53
CA THR A 133 -2.58 -3.02 -7.96
C THR A 133 -3.47 -3.60 -6.86
N GLN A 134 -4.78 -3.42 -7.02
CA GLN A 134 -5.78 -3.84 -6.04
C GLN A 134 -5.71 -5.33 -5.68
N SER A 135 -5.35 -6.19 -6.65
CA SER A 135 -5.20 -7.63 -6.43
C SER A 135 -4.00 -8.02 -5.55
N MET A 136 -3.09 -7.08 -5.25
CA MET A 136 -1.97 -7.32 -4.33
C MET A 136 -2.34 -7.06 -2.87
N LEU A 137 -3.45 -6.38 -2.58
CA LEU A 137 -3.87 -6.13 -1.20
C LEU A 137 -4.22 -7.46 -0.54
N SER A 138 -3.51 -7.78 0.54
CA SER A 138 -3.69 -9.03 1.29
C SER A 138 -3.51 -8.78 2.79
N CYS A 139 -4.27 -9.51 3.62
CA CYS A 139 -4.08 -9.48 5.07
C CYS A 139 -2.81 -10.23 5.51
N GLU A 140 -2.37 -11.23 4.75
CA GLU A 140 -1.20 -12.07 5.06
C GLU A 140 0.14 -11.38 4.73
N GLY A 141 0.11 -10.39 3.84
CA GLY A 141 1.31 -9.66 3.43
C GLY A 141 2.08 -9.08 4.61
N SER A 142 3.40 -9.17 4.56
CA SER A 142 4.31 -8.61 5.57
C SER A 142 5.64 -8.26 4.92
N HIS A 143 6.36 -7.32 5.51
CA HIS A 143 7.68 -6.95 5.03
C HIS A 143 8.56 -6.46 6.17
N LEU A 144 9.83 -6.89 6.18
CA LEU A 144 10.78 -6.66 7.28
C LEU A 144 10.97 -5.18 7.62
N TYR A 145 10.83 -4.27 6.66
CA TYR A 145 11.08 -2.83 6.83
C TYR A 145 9.82 -1.96 6.81
N THR A 146 8.63 -2.56 6.96
CA THR A 146 7.40 -1.78 6.97
C THR A 146 6.52 -2.16 8.16
N ARG A 147 5.69 -1.20 8.57
CA ARG A 147 4.60 -1.38 9.52
C ARG A 147 3.27 -1.11 8.81
N ARG A 148 2.36 -2.07 8.86
CA ARG A 148 1.13 -2.07 8.05
C ARG A 148 0.01 -1.29 8.71
N LEU A 149 -0.86 -0.69 7.88
CA LEU A 149 -2.13 -0.12 8.33
C LEU A 149 -3.25 -1.16 8.12
N CYS A 150 -3.80 -1.67 9.21
CA CYS A 150 -4.64 -2.87 9.20
C CYS A 150 -6.10 -2.55 9.56
N PRO A 151 -7.08 -3.01 8.75
CA PRO A 151 -8.49 -2.92 9.09
C PRO A 151 -8.92 -4.18 9.86
N CYS A 152 -9.21 -4.03 11.15
CA CYS A 152 -9.63 -5.12 12.03
C CYS A 152 -11.11 -4.98 12.42
N ALA A 153 -11.84 -6.08 12.52
CA ALA A 153 -13.20 -6.12 13.09
C ALA A 153 -13.38 -7.37 13.95
#